data_AF-A0AAW6TTK9-F1
#
_entry.id   AF-A0AAW6TTK9-F1
#
_cell.length_a   1.000
_cell.length_b   1.000
_cell.length_c   1.000
_cell.angle_alpha   90.00
_cell.angle_beta   90.00
_cell.angle_gamma   90.00
#
_symmetry.space_group_name_H-M   'P 1'
#
loop_
_entity.id
_entity.type
_entity.pdbx_description
1 polymer ?
#
loop_
_entity_poly.entity_id
_entity_poly.type
_entity_poly.pdbx_seq_one_letter_code
_entity_poly.pdbx_strand_id
1 'polypeptide(L)'
;MATWKIELKNVGPERACSTFVVEAENLVKAKVHAVRACRRHLPCGNIYLEAEGHYAYLVIHDMDEVGQVQMMCLDPRTRGTPRRRQVQESESLR
;
A
#
# COMPACT_ATOMS: atom_id res chain seq x y z
N MET A 1 7.41 1.26 17.25
CA MET A 1 7.18 0.41 16.05
C MET A 1 5.69 0.23 15.88
N ALA A 2 5.21 0.14 14.64
CA ALA A 2 3.79 -0.08 14.33
C ALA A 2 3.62 -1.43 13.61
N THR A 3 2.48 -2.06 13.78
CA THR A 3 2.13 -3.31 13.10
C THR A 3 1.44 -2.99 11.77
N TRP A 4 1.91 -3.60 10.69
CA TRP A 4 1.39 -3.40 9.34
C TRP A 4 0.89 -4.71 8.75
N LYS A 5 -0.35 -4.71 8.27
CA LYS A 5 -0.86 -5.76 7.37
C LYS A 5 -0.46 -5.41 5.94
N ILE A 6 0.08 -6.37 5.22
CA ILE A 6 0.45 -6.26 3.82
C ILE A 6 -0.27 -7.36 3.04
N GLU A 7 -0.97 -6.98 1.98
CA GLU A 7 -1.68 -7.88 1.08
C GLU A 7 -1.10 -7.73 -0.32
N LEU A 8 -0.60 -8.82 -0.89
CA LEU A 8 -0.23 -8.91 -2.30
C LEU A 8 -1.42 -9.44 -3.10
N LYS A 9 -1.72 -8.81 -4.24
CA LYS A 9 -2.83 -9.18 -5.12
C LYS A 9 -2.30 -9.36 -6.54
N ASN A 10 -2.52 -10.54 -7.10
CA ASN A 10 -2.18 -10.89 -8.48
C ASN A 10 -0.71 -10.60 -8.87
N VAL A 11 0.25 -10.84 -7.96
CA VAL A 11 1.66 -10.51 -8.21
C VAL A 11 2.33 -11.56 -9.09
N GLY A 12 2.93 -11.11 -10.19
CA GLY A 12 3.72 -11.93 -11.12
C GLY A 12 2.89 -12.82 -12.04
N PRO A 13 3.55 -13.68 -12.85
CA PRO A 13 2.91 -14.46 -13.90
C PRO A 13 1.89 -15.47 -13.37
N GLU A 14 2.12 -16.02 -12.18
CA GLU A 14 1.20 -16.94 -11.50
C GLU A 14 0.07 -16.23 -10.74
N ARG A 15 0.03 -14.88 -10.80
CA ARG A 15 -0.95 -14.04 -10.09
C ARG A 15 -1.02 -14.37 -8.60
N ALA A 16 0.15 -14.46 -7.95
CA ALA A 16 0.24 -14.82 -6.55
C ALA A 16 -0.52 -13.85 -5.65
N CYS A 17 -1.25 -14.39 -4.69
CA CYS A 17 -1.94 -13.64 -3.64
C CYS A 17 -1.39 -14.08 -2.28
N SER A 18 -1.06 -13.12 -1.42
CA SER A 18 -0.61 -13.43 -0.07
C SER A 18 -0.98 -12.33 0.90
N THR A 19 -1.05 -12.67 2.18
CA THR A 19 -1.29 -11.71 3.26
C THR A 19 -0.36 -12.04 4.41
N PHE A 20 0.31 -11.03 4.95
CA PHE A 20 1.20 -11.18 6.09
C PHE A 20 1.24 -9.91 6.91
N VAL A 21 1.73 -10.05 8.14
CA VAL A 21 1.83 -8.96 9.11
C VAL A 21 3.30 -8.77 9.47
N VAL A 22 3.74 -7.51 9.53
CA VAL A 22 5.10 -7.14 9.91
C VAL A 22 5.10 -6.02 10.93
N GLU A 23 6.11 -6.01 11.79
CA GLU A 23 6.43 -4.82 12.59
C GLU A 23 7.39 -3.94 11.79
N ALA A 24 7.06 -2.67 11.68
CA ALA A 24 7.89 -1.69 11.00
C ALA A 24 7.81 -0.33 11.70
N GLU A 25 8.93 0.41 11.68
CA GLU A 25 9.00 1.74 12.28
C GLU A 25 8.07 2.75 11.60
N ASN A 26 7.91 2.62 10.29
CA ASN A 26 7.11 3.52 9.45
C ASN A 26 6.73 2.84 8.13
N LEU A 27 5.94 3.55 7.32
CA LEU A 27 5.49 3.07 6.00
C LEU A 27 6.64 2.71 5.06
N VAL A 28 7.74 3.47 5.07
CA VAL A 28 8.90 3.20 4.19
C VAL A 28 9.50 1.84 4.48
N LYS A 29 9.69 1.50 5.76
CA LYS A 29 10.17 0.17 6.17
C LYS A 29 9.15 -0.92 5.83
N ALA A 30 7.85 -0.66 6.03
CA ALA A 30 6.81 -1.61 5.63
C ALA A 30 6.80 -1.88 4.11
N LYS A 31 7.05 -0.86 3.26
CA LYS A 31 7.19 -1.03 1.80
C LYS A 31 8.37 -1.93 1.43
N VAL A 32 9.49 -1.84 2.16
CA VAL A 32 10.64 -2.75 1.95
C VAL A 32 10.24 -4.20 2.20
N HIS A 33 9.43 -4.48 3.22
CA HIS A 33 8.89 -5.83 3.44
C HIS A 33 7.99 -6.29 2.28
N ALA A 34 7.12 -5.40 1.77
CA ALA A 34 6.29 -5.70 0.61
C ALA A 34 7.12 -6.03 -0.64
N VAL A 35 8.15 -5.23 -0.96
CA VAL A 35 9.06 -5.49 -2.10
C VAL A 35 9.79 -6.83 -1.93
N ARG A 36 10.27 -7.13 -0.72
CA ARG A 36 10.90 -8.42 -0.43
C ARG A 36 9.96 -9.61 -0.63
N ALA A 37 8.67 -9.44 -0.33
CA ALA A 37 7.68 -10.48 -0.58
C ALA A 37 7.40 -10.63 -2.09
N CYS A 38 7.30 -9.52 -2.83
CA CYS A 38 7.12 -9.55 -4.30
C CYS A 38 8.27 -10.28 -5.00
N ARG A 39 9.52 -10.10 -4.54
CA ARG A 39 10.71 -10.82 -5.05
C ARG A 39 10.63 -12.34 -4.97
N ARG A 40 9.73 -12.92 -4.17
CA ARG A 40 9.53 -14.37 -4.11
C ARG A 40 8.70 -14.90 -5.28
N HIS A 41 7.97 -14.01 -5.97
CA HIS A 41 7.03 -14.33 -7.04
C HIS A 41 7.46 -13.73 -8.39
N LEU A 42 8.49 -12.89 -8.38
CA LEU A 42 9.00 -12.20 -9.56
C LEU A 42 10.44 -12.63 -9.83
N PRO A 43 10.85 -12.74 -11.10
CA PRO A 43 12.23 -12.99 -11.46
C PRO A 43 13.14 -11.82 -11.02
N CYS A 44 14.46 -12.00 -11.19
CA CYS A 44 15.41 -10.92 -10.90
C CYS A 44 15.11 -9.69 -11.77
N GLY A 45 15.18 -8.50 -11.17
CA GLY A 45 14.91 -7.23 -11.85
C GLY A 45 14.61 -6.11 -10.87
N ASN A 46 14.29 -4.93 -11.41
CA ASN A 46 13.94 -3.77 -10.61
C ASN A 46 12.45 -3.83 -10.24
N ILE A 47 12.17 -3.78 -8.93
CA ILE A 47 10.80 -3.76 -8.40
C ILE A 47 10.61 -2.47 -7.62
N TYR A 48 9.56 -1.73 -7.94
CA TYR A 48 9.14 -0.56 -7.19
C TYR A 48 7.62 -0.54 -6.98
N LEU A 49 7.19 0.26 -6.02
CA LEU A 49 5.79 0.41 -5.64
C LEU A 49 5.31 1.81 -6.02
N GLU A 50 4.45 1.89 -7.01
CA GLU A 50 3.84 3.15 -7.45
C GLU A 50 2.53 3.39 -6.68
N ALA A 51 2.30 4.60 -6.19
CA ALA A 51 1.13 4.89 -5.37
C ALA A 51 -0.11 5.10 -6.25
N GLU A 52 -1.14 4.29 -6.04
CA GLU A 52 -2.44 4.42 -6.72
C GLU A 52 -3.46 5.13 -5.82
N GLY A 53 -3.31 5.01 -4.50
CA GLY A 53 -4.24 5.59 -3.55
C GLY A 53 -3.78 5.46 -2.10
N HIS A 54 -4.72 5.61 -1.16
CA HIS A 54 -4.42 5.55 0.25
C HIS A 54 -3.95 4.15 0.66
N TYR A 55 -2.63 4.00 0.80
CA TYR A 55 -1.93 2.75 1.09
C TYR A 55 -2.16 1.62 0.07
N ALA A 56 -2.56 1.98 -1.15
CA ALA A 56 -2.66 1.07 -2.30
C ALA A 56 -1.52 1.38 -3.28
N TYR A 57 -0.85 0.34 -3.75
CA TYR A 57 0.31 0.46 -4.64
C TYR A 57 0.24 -0.52 -5.80
N LEU A 58 0.59 -0.07 -6.99
CA LEU A 58 0.92 -0.94 -8.12
C LEU A 58 2.32 -1.51 -7.91
N VAL A 59 2.50 -2.80 -8.23
CA VAL A 59 3.81 -3.44 -8.30
C VAL A 59 4.30 -3.29 -9.72
N ILE A 60 5.39 -2.53 -9.90
CA ILE A 60 6.03 -2.39 -11.19
C ILE A 60 7.31 -3.20 -11.22
N HIS A 61 7.47 -4.04 -12.23
CA HIS A 61 8.65 -4.86 -12.47
C HIS A 61 9.21 -4.56 -13.87
N ASP A 62 10.43 -4.02 -13.93
CA ASP A 62 11.12 -3.65 -15.17
C ASP A 62 10.25 -2.87 -16.19
N MET A 63 9.40 -1.96 -15.68
CA MET A 63 8.43 -1.09 -16.38
C MET A 63 7.02 -1.65 -16.59
N ASP A 64 6.77 -2.93 -16.27
CA ASP A 64 5.45 -3.54 -16.40
C ASP A 64 4.69 -3.55 -15.08
N GLU A 65 3.39 -3.24 -15.14
CA GLU A 65 2.48 -3.47 -14.01
C GLU A 65 2.23 -4.98 -13.86
N VAL A 66 2.64 -5.53 -12.73
CA VAL A 66 2.61 -6.99 -12.48
C VAL A 66 1.83 -7.35 -11.22
N GLY A 67 0.99 -6.46 -10.70
CA GLY A 67 0.11 -6.72 -9.56
C GLY A 67 -0.03 -5.53 -8.63
N GLN A 68 -0.55 -5.78 -7.43
CA GLN A 68 -0.85 -4.72 -6.46
C GLN A 68 -0.46 -5.12 -5.04
N VAL A 69 -0.18 -4.10 -4.22
CA VAL A 69 0.01 -4.21 -2.77
C VAL A 69 -0.96 -3.29 -2.06
N GLN A 70 -1.74 -3.84 -1.13
CA GLN A 70 -2.47 -3.06 -0.15
C GLN A 70 -1.73 -3.11 1.19
N MET A 71 -1.58 -1.96 1.83
CA MET A 71 -0.99 -1.85 3.16
C MET A 71 -1.99 -1.25 4.14
N MET A 72 -1.96 -1.70 5.38
CA MET A 72 -2.80 -1.16 6.44
C MET A 72 -2.00 -1.12 7.74
N CYS A 73 -1.88 0.06 8.35
CA CYS A 73 -1.39 0.14 9.71
C CYS A 73 -2.49 -0.35 10.67
N LEU A 74 -2.16 -1.34 11.48
CA LEU A 74 -3.08 -1.93 12.46
C LEU A 74 -3.05 -1.20 13.81
N ASP A 75 -2.12 -0.26 13.99
CA ASP A 75 -2.06 0.53 15.23
C ASP A 75 -3.17 1.61 15.26
N PRO A 76 -4.09 1.56 16.24
CA PRO A 76 -5.19 2.51 16.35
C PRO A 76 -4.75 3.97 16.48
N ARG A 77 -3.51 4.25 16.92
CA ARG A 77 -3.02 5.62 17.12
C ARG A 77 -2.69 6.38 15.83
N THR A 78 -2.54 5.68 14.72
CA THR A 78 -2.22 6.29 13.40
C THR A 78 -3.44 6.49 12.50
N ARG A 79 -4.64 6.09 12.91
CA ARG A 79 -5.89 6.48 12.24
C ARG A 79 -6.20 7.95 12.55
N GLY A 80 -5.43 8.85 11.93
CA GLY A 80 -5.86 10.23 11.75
C GLY A 80 -7.24 10.20 11.10
N THR A 81 -8.18 10.90 11.71
CA THR A 81 -9.57 11.02 11.26
C THR A 81 -9.63 11.36 9.77
N PRO A 82 -10.50 10.69 8.98
CA PRO A 82 -10.76 11.13 7.62
C PRO A 82 -11.34 12.55 7.73
N ARG A 83 -10.58 13.54 7.27
CA ARG A 83 -10.99 14.94 7.27
C ARG A 83 -12.12 15.07 6.25
N ARG A 84 -13.36 14.83 6.70
CA ARG A 84 -14.58 15.17 5.96
C ARG A 84 -14.44 16.64 5.54
N ARG A 85 -14.27 16.89 4.25
CA ARG A 85 -14.49 18.22 3.68
C ARG A 85 -15.98 18.51 3.82
N GLN A 86 -16.38 19.12 4.93
CA GLN A 86 -17.65 19.85 4.96
C GLN A 86 -17.45 21.07 4.09
N VAL A 87 -17.97 21.00 2.86
CA VAL A 87 -18.24 22.19 2.07
C VAL A 87 -19.35 22.93 2.81
N GLN A 88 -19.01 24.04 3.43
CA GLN A 88 -19.96 24.95 4.05
C GLN A 88 -20.47 25.85 2.92
N GLU A 89 -21.56 25.45 2.27
CA GLU A 89 -22.33 26.36 1.43
C GLU A 89 -22.78 27.51 2.33
N SER A 90 -22.17 28.67 2.11
CA SER A 90 -22.58 29.91 2.76
C SER A 90 -23.80 30.42 2.01
N GLU A 91 -24.97 30.22 2.61
CA GLU A 91 -26.17 30.96 2.23
C GLU A 91 -25.86 32.45 2.31
N SER A 92 -25.68 33.09 1.16
CA SER A 92 -25.75 34.55 1.06
C SER A 92 -27.17 34.94 0.70
N LEU A 93 -27.97 35.17 1.73
CA LEU A 93 -29.18 35.98 1.65
C LEU A 93 -28.77 37.43 1.38
N ARG A 94 -29.07 37.94 0.17
CA ARG A 94 -29.44 39.34 -0.08
C ARG A 94 -30.40 39.41 -1.26
#